data_AF-K2DQK8-F1
#
_entry.id   AF-K2DQK8-F1
#
_cell.length_a   1.000
_cell.length_b   1.000
_cell.length_c   1.000
_cell.angle_alpha   90.00
_cell.angle_beta   90.00
_cell.angle_gamma   90.00
#
_symmetry.space_group_name_H-M   'P 1'
#
loop_
_entity.id
_entity.type
_entity.pdbx_description
1 polymer ?
#
loop_
_entity_poly.entity_id
_entity_poly.type
_entity_poly.pdbx_seq_one_letter_code
_entity_poly.pdbx_strand_id
1 'polypeptide(L)'
;MIHLMTYLGIPEYLSGFKKLKLFAFKCFGPRISQFLVPFATKALRKETERVILPGEQAELMKHLKMRKSEGVRQNINHLGEAILSESEAKKRLHLYLEDLKNPEIDYVSIKISTIYSQINLLAFEETVQKIGEKLQILYRAALKHQEPKFVNLDMEEYRDLDLTVAVFKQVLDESEFQSYPAGIVLQAYLPDAFAIQKQLTEWAIKRVQQGGAPIKIRIVKGANLAM
;
A
#
# COMPACT_ATOMS: atom_id res chain seq x y z
N MET A 1 0.79 24.42 20.06
CA MET A 1 1.55 25.70 20.10
C MET A 1 0.81 26.82 20.84
N ILE A 2 -0.40 27.23 20.43
CA ILE A 2 -1.19 28.27 21.14
C ILE A 2 -1.47 27.89 22.60
N HIS A 3 -1.84 26.63 22.85
CA HIS A 3 -2.04 26.10 24.21
C HIS A 3 -0.81 26.30 25.11
N LEU A 4 0.39 25.97 24.59
CA LEU A 4 1.66 26.17 25.30
C LEU A 4 1.96 27.66 25.56
N MET A 5 1.63 28.55 24.62
CA MET A 5 1.81 30.00 24.80
C MET A 5 0.78 30.65 25.74
N THR A 6 -0.35 29.99 25.95
CA THR A 6 -1.34 30.40 26.97
C THR A 6 -0.91 29.96 28.35
N TYR A 7 -0.31 28.77 28.47
CA TYR A 7 0.13 28.20 29.74
C TYR A 7 1.51 28.72 30.21
N LEU A 8 2.47 28.84 29.30
CA LEU A 8 3.87 29.20 29.61
C LEU A 8 4.24 30.64 29.24
N GLY A 9 3.31 31.39 28.64
CA GLY A 9 3.58 32.74 28.13
C GLY A 9 4.41 32.76 26.84
N ILE A 10 4.71 33.97 26.35
CA ILE A 10 5.61 34.16 25.20
C ILE A 10 7.04 34.25 25.74
N PRO A 11 8.01 33.48 25.19
CA PRO A 11 9.36 33.45 25.75
C PRO A 11 10.05 34.82 25.77
N GLU A 12 10.66 35.15 26.91
CA GLU A 12 11.25 36.48 27.14
C GLU A 12 12.53 36.74 26.35
N TYR A 13 13.27 35.70 25.97
CA TYR A 13 14.50 35.79 25.18
C TYR A 13 14.28 36.18 23.71
N LEU A 14 13.02 36.26 23.26
CA LEU A 14 12.70 36.62 21.88
C LEU A 14 12.79 38.14 21.65
N SER A 15 13.37 38.53 20.52
CA SER A 15 13.35 39.92 20.05
C SER A 15 11.93 40.48 19.96
N GLY A 16 11.74 41.79 20.20
CA GLY A 16 10.41 42.44 20.24
C GLY A 16 9.51 42.14 19.02
N PHE A 17 10.08 42.12 17.81
CA PHE A 17 9.33 41.78 16.59
C PHE A 17 8.83 40.33 16.57
N LYS A 18 9.60 39.37 17.10
CA LYS A 18 9.20 37.96 17.22
C LYS A 18 8.13 37.78 18.30
N LYS A 19 8.23 38.51 19.42
CA LYS A 19 7.18 38.56 20.46
C LYS A 19 5.86 39.10 19.90
N LEU A 20 5.91 40.18 19.12
CA LEU A 20 4.73 40.75 18.47
C LEU A 20 4.06 39.77 17.50
N LYS A 21 4.84 39.06 16.67
CA LYS A 21 4.32 38.02 15.77
C LYS A 21 3.63 36.88 16.53
N LEU A 22 4.23 36.41 17.62
CA LEU A 22 3.64 35.37 18.46
C LEU A 22 2.39 35.87 19.18
N PHE A 23 2.38 37.11 19.64
CA PHE A 23 1.19 37.72 20.24
C PHE A 23 0.05 37.84 19.23
N ALA A 24 0.34 38.33 18.02
CA ALA A 24 -0.63 38.36 16.92
C ALA A 24 -1.12 36.95 16.55
N PHE A 25 -0.23 35.95 16.50
CA PHE A 25 -0.62 34.56 16.28
C PHE A 25 -1.48 33.99 17.42
N LYS A 26 -1.23 34.37 18.69
CA LYS A 26 -2.07 33.98 19.83
C LYS A 26 -3.48 34.57 19.74
N CYS A 27 -3.59 35.85 19.41
CA CYS A 27 -4.86 36.58 19.37
C CYS A 27 -5.69 36.27 18.12
N PHE A 28 -5.04 36.20 16.97
CA PHE A 28 -5.72 36.05 15.68
C PHE A 28 -5.61 34.66 15.08
N GLY A 29 -4.63 33.85 15.52
CA GLY A 29 -4.41 32.48 15.03
C GLY A 29 -5.67 31.62 15.05
N PRO A 30 -6.45 31.53 16.15
CA PRO A 30 -7.67 30.71 16.18
C PRO A 30 -8.77 31.18 15.22
N ARG A 31 -8.92 32.50 15.04
CA ARG A 31 -9.92 33.08 14.13
C ARG A 31 -9.50 32.96 12.67
N ILE A 32 -8.22 33.19 12.39
CA ILE A 32 -7.64 33.10 11.06
C ILE A 32 -7.47 31.63 10.63
N SER A 33 -7.18 30.71 11.56
CA SER A 33 -7.00 29.28 11.26
C SER A 33 -8.27 28.65 10.69
N GLN A 34 -9.45 29.12 11.09
CA GLN A 34 -10.71 28.65 10.51
C GLN A 34 -10.81 28.92 9.00
N PHE A 35 -10.09 29.93 8.48
CA PHE A 35 -10.04 30.25 7.05
C PHE A 35 -8.76 29.73 6.38
N LEU A 36 -7.62 29.84 7.04
CA LEU A 36 -6.33 29.38 6.51
C LEU A 36 -6.24 27.86 6.42
N VAL A 37 -6.79 27.12 7.38
CA VAL A 37 -6.70 25.64 7.36
C VAL A 37 -7.46 25.07 6.15
N PRO A 38 -8.72 25.45 5.85
CA PRO A 38 -9.37 25.01 4.63
C PRO A 38 -8.63 25.41 3.36
N PHE A 39 -8.07 26.62 3.30
CA PHE A 39 -7.31 27.08 2.14
C PHE A 39 -6.02 26.28 1.94
N ALA A 40 -5.24 26.08 3.00
CA ALA A 40 -4.03 25.28 2.98
C ALA A 40 -4.33 23.81 2.64
N THR A 41 -5.36 23.22 3.23
CA THR A 41 -5.82 21.86 2.89
C THR A 41 -6.25 21.76 1.43
N LYS A 42 -6.96 22.77 0.90
CA LYS A 42 -7.36 22.81 -0.51
C LYS A 42 -6.17 22.93 -1.45
N ALA A 43 -5.18 23.77 -1.11
CA ALA A 43 -3.94 23.90 -1.86
C ALA A 43 -3.14 22.60 -1.86
N LEU A 44 -2.95 21.99 -0.68
CA LEU A 44 -2.31 20.68 -0.54
C LEU A 44 -3.02 19.59 -1.34
N ARG A 45 -4.35 19.48 -1.23
CA ARG A 45 -5.14 18.51 -2.01
C ARG A 45 -4.99 18.73 -3.51
N LYS A 46 -4.96 19.98 -3.99
CA LYS A 46 -4.78 20.29 -5.41
C LYS A 46 -3.39 19.90 -5.90
N GLU A 47 -2.36 20.06 -5.07
CA GLU A 47 -1.00 19.62 -5.42
C GLU A 47 -0.90 18.09 -5.42
N THR A 48 -1.57 17.41 -4.49
CA THR A 48 -1.52 15.96 -4.37
C THR A 48 -2.52 15.22 -5.25
N GLU A 49 -3.52 15.87 -5.85
CA GLU A 49 -4.56 15.22 -6.69
C GLU A 49 -3.99 14.43 -7.86
N ARG A 50 -2.80 14.83 -8.33
CA ARG A 50 -2.07 14.17 -9.41
C ARG A 50 -1.50 12.81 -9.00
N VAL A 51 -1.41 12.54 -7.69
CA VAL A 51 -0.75 11.37 -7.10
C VAL A 51 -1.68 10.58 -6.17
N ILE A 52 -2.55 11.28 -5.43
CA ILE A 52 -3.52 10.72 -4.49
C ILE A 52 -4.92 11.05 -5.01
N LEU A 53 -5.62 10.02 -5.45
CA LEU A 53 -6.98 10.14 -5.94
C LEU A 53 -7.97 10.14 -4.77
N PRO A 54 -9.08 10.90 -4.86
CA PRO A 54 -10.21 10.73 -3.96
C PRO A 54 -10.68 9.26 -4.00
N GLY A 55 -10.83 8.64 -2.83
CA GLY A 55 -11.26 7.25 -2.70
C GLY A 55 -12.76 7.05 -2.94
N GLU A 56 -13.50 8.14 -3.07
CA GLU A 56 -14.93 8.16 -3.36
C GLU A 56 -15.23 7.50 -4.70
N GLN A 57 -16.19 6.57 -4.70
CA GLN A 57 -16.47 5.70 -5.84
C GLN A 57 -16.70 6.45 -7.15
N ALA A 58 -17.45 7.56 -7.13
CA ALA A 58 -17.76 8.32 -8.34
C ALA A 58 -16.50 8.92 -9.00
N GLU A 59 -15.62 9.51 -8.20
CA GLU A 59 -14.37 10.11 -8.68
C GLU A 59 -13.37 9.05 -9.13
N LEU A 60 -13.23 7.97 -8.35
CA LEU A 60 -12.39 6.84 -8.73
C LEU A 60 -12.84 6.23 -10.07
N MET A 61 -14.14 5.97 -10.25
CA MET A 61 -14.65 5.36 -11.49
C MET A 61 -14.44 6.28 -12.70
N LYS A 62 -14.64 7.59 -12.52
CA LYS A 62 -14.38 8.57 -13.57
C LYS A 62 -12.91 8.53 -14.01
N HIS A 63 -11.98 8.51 -13.05
CA HIS A 63 -10.54 8.41 -13.33
C HIS A 63 -10.16 7.09 -13.99
N LEU A 64 -10.65 5.94 -13.49
CA LEU A 64 -10.37 4.62 -14.07
C LEU A 64 -10.81 4.54 -15.53
N LYS A 65 -12.04 4.97 -15.84
CA LYS A 65 -12.58 4.97 -17.20
C LYS A 65 -11.77 5.88 -18.12
N MET A 66 -11.42 7.07 -17.65
CA MET A 66 -10.58 8.01 -18.40
C MET A 66 -9.22 7.37 -18.74
N ARG A 67 -8.50 6.83 -17.76
CA ARG A 67 -7.20 6.19 -17.98
C ARG A 67 -7.28 4.93 -18.85
N LYS A 68 -8.37 4.17 -18.72
CA LYS A 68 -8.65 3.02 -19.59
C LYS A 68 -8.85 3.46 -21.04
N SER A 69 -9.54 4.58 -21.29
CA SER A 69 -9.68 5.14 -22.64
C SER A 69 -8.36 5.66 -23.25
N GLU A 70 -7.39 6.01 -22.40
CA GLU A 70 -6.02 6.35 -22.80
C GLU A 70 -5.13 5.10 -23.02
N GLY A 71 -5.68 3.89 -22.84
CA GLY A 71 -4.92 2.64 -22.93
C GLY A 71 -4.01 2.37 -21.73
N VAL A 72 -4.19 3.07 -20.60
CA VAL A 72 -3.34 2.96 -19.41
C VAL A 72 -3.99 2.07 -18.36
N ARG A 73 -3.47 0.85 -18.19
CA ARG A 73 -3.87 -0.05 -17.09
C ARG A 73 -3.45 0.54 -15.73
N GLN A 74 -4.39 0.64 -14.79
CA GLN A 74 -4.17 1.24 -13.48
C GLN A 74 -3.86 0.18 -12.43
N ASN A 75 -2.85 0.42 -11.58
CA ASN A 75 -2.57 -0.37 -10.39
C ASN A 75 -3.18 0.31 -9.16
N ILE A 76 -4.15 -0.33 -8.51
CA ILE A 76 -4.84 0.21 -7.35
C ILE A 76 -4.18 -0.24 -6.06
N ASN A 77 -3.91 0.71 -5.17
CA ASN A 77 -3.39 0.48 -3.83
C ASN A 77 -4.14 1.38 -2.85
N HIS A 78 -4.64 0.79 -1.76
CA HIS A 78 -5.34 1.52 -0.71
C HIS A 78 -4.35 2.07 0.31
N LEU A 79 -4.29 3.40 0.39
CA LEU A 79 -3.55 4.09 1.45
C LEU A 79 -4.31 3.96 2.78
N GLY A 80 -3.57 3.82 3.87
CA GLY A 80 -4.15 3.80 5.21
C GLY A 80 -3.09 3.66 6.28
N GLU A 81 -3.53 3.75 7.53
CA GLU A 81 -2.67 3.57 8.70
C GLU A 81 -2.18 2.12 8.82
N ALA A 82 -1.15 1.92 9.65
CA ALA A 82 -0.67 0.59 9.99
C ALA A 82 -1.81 -0.23 10.60
N ILE A 83 -1.94 -1.48 10.15
CA ILE A 83 -2.97 -2.40 10.62
C ILE A 83 -2.47 -3.10 11.87
N LEU A 84 -3.11 -2.84 12.99
CA LEU A 84 -2.67 -3.35 14.31
C LEU A 84 -3.56 -4.48 14.82
N SER A 85 -4.75 -4.66 14.24
CA SER A 85 -5.70 -5.70 14.65
C SER A 85 -6.17 -6.58 13.49
N GLU A 86 -6.52 -7.82 13.81
CA GLU A 86 -7.13 -8.74 12.84
C GLU A 86 -8.49 -8.23 12.34
N SER A 87 -9.18 -7.41 13.13
CA SER A 87 -10.43 -6.78 12.73
C SER A 87 -10.23 -5.78 11.59
N GLU A 88 -9.14 -5.02 11.61
CA GLU A 88 -8.76 -4.08 10.56
C GLU A 88 -8.18 -4.80 9.34
N ALA A 89 -7.35 -5.82 9.54
CA ALA A 89 -6.88 -6.69 8.46
C ALA A 89 -8.05 -7.32 7.71
N LYS A 90 -9.08 -7.80 8.42
CA LYS A 90 -10.30 -8.33 7.80
C LYS A 90 -11.07 -7.28 7.00
N LYS A 91 -11.19 -6.05 7.52
CA LYS A 91 -11.80 -4.94 6.77
C LYS A 91 -11.01 -4.64 5.50
N ARG A 92 -9.68 -4.62 5.57
CA ARG A 92 -8.81 -4.38 4.42
C ARG A 92 -8.89 -5.49 3.38
N LEU A 93 -8.90 -6.75 3.81
CA LEU A 93 -9.14 -7.90 2.94
C LEU A 93 -10.48 -7.77 2.20
N HIS A 94 -11.54 -7.33 2.90
CA HIS A 94 -12.83 -7.10 2.28
C HIS A 94 -12.81 -5.97 1.24
N LEU A 95 -12.10 -4.87 1.50
CA LEU A 95 -11.91 -3.80 0.52
C LEU A 95 -11.25 -4.32 -0.77
N TYR A 96 -10.17 -5.10 -0.67
CA TYR A 96 -9.54 -5.71 -1.84
C TYR A 96 -10.48 -6.66 -2.59
N LEU A 97 -11.36 -7.38 -1.88
CA LEU A 97 -12.37 -8.23 -2.52
C LEU A 97 -13.42 -7.41 -3.28
N GLU A 98 -13.82 -6.25 -2.77
CA GLU A 98 -14.72 -5.34 -3.49
C GLU A 98 -14.04 -4.75 -4.73
N ASP A 99 -12.76 -4.38 -4.65
CA ASP A 99 -11.99 -3.95 -5.82
C ASP A 99 -11.91 -5.06 -6.88
N LEU A 100 -11.63 -6.29 -6.45
CA LEU A 100 -11.57 -7.44 -7.35
C LEU A 100 -12.94 -7.76 -7.94
N LYS A 101 -14.07 -7.36 -7.36
CA LYS A 101 -15.39 -7.48 -8.02
C LYS A 101 -15.63 -6.39 -9.07
N ASN A 102 -14.98 -5.25 -8.97
CA ASN A 102 -15.26 -4.08 -9.81
C ASN A 102 -14.74 -4.25 -11.25
N PRO A 103 -15.60 -4.22 -12.29
CA PRO A 103 -15.18 -4.47 -13.68
C PRO A 103 -14.19 -3.42 -14.25
N GLU A 104 -14.00 -2.28 -13.60
CA GLU A 104 -13.03 -1.26 -14.03
C GLU A 104 -11.64 -1.42 -13.39
N ILE A 105 -11.48 -2.39 -12.48
CA ILE A 105 -10.20 -2.64 -11.79
C ILE A 105 -9.64 -3.99 -12.23
N ASP A 106 -8.52 -3.94 -12.93
CA ASP A 106 -7.84 -5.13 -13.46
C ASP A 106 -6.57 -5.49 -12.66
N TYR A 107 -6.08 -4.59 -11.80
CA TYR A 107 -4.80 -4.74 -11.10
C TYR A 107 -4.89 -4.12 -9.69
N VAL A 108 -4.60 -4.92 -8.68
CA VAL A 108 -4.45 -4.47 -7.28
C VAL A 108 -3.07 -4.79 -6.74
N SER A 109 -2.49 -3.89 -5.94
CA SER A 109 -1.31 -4.18 -5.13
C SER A 109 -1.70 -4.26 -3.66
N ILE A 110 -1.20 -5.28 -2.98
CA ILE A 110 -1.50 -5.57 -1.58
C ILE A 110 -0.20 -5.82 -0.83
N LYS A 111 -0.18 -5.57 0.48
CA LYS A 111 0.95 -5.95 1.35
C LYS A 111 0.49 -7.03 2.32
N ILE A 112 1.37 -7.97 2.66
CA ILE A 112 1.03 -9.07 3.58
C ILE A 112 0.60 -8.55 4.96
N SER A 113 1.26 -7.48 5.45
CA SER A 113 0.92 -6.78 6.70
C SER A 113 -0.44 -6.09 6.67
N THR A 114 -1.03 -5.90 5.48
CA THR A 114 -2.36 -5.30 5.35
C THR A 114 -3.50 -6.32 5.37
N ILE A 115 -3.19 -7.61 5.26
CA ILE A 115 -4.20 -8.68 5.28
C ILE A 115 -4.04 -9.61 6.49
N TYR A 116 -2.96 -9.44 7.26
CA TYR A 116 -2.70 -10.14 8.52
C TYR A 116 -1.87 -9.24 9.44
N SER A 117 -2.33 -9.02 10.66
CA SER A 117 -1.72 -8.06 11.61
C SER A 117 -0.72 -8.71 12.56
N GLN A 118 -0.85 -10.01 12.82
CA GLN A 118 -0.05 -10.74 13.82
C GLN A 118 1.19 -11.41 13.22
N ILE A 119 1.93 -10.69 12.38
CA ILE A 119 3.16 -11.23 11.75
C ILE A 119 4.18 -11.55 12.84
N ASN A 120 4.56 -12.83 12.93
CA ASN A 120 5.56 -13.31 13.88
C ASN A 120 6.67 -14.10 13.15
N LEU A 121 7.84 -13.48 13.02
CA LEU A 121 8.98 -14.09 12.33
C LEU A 121 9.59 -15.28 13.08
N LEU A 122 9.30 -15.45 14.38
CA LEU A 122 9.71 -16.64 15.14
C LEU A 122 8.78 -17.84 14.89
N ALA A 123 7.55 -17.59 14.47
CA ALA A 123 6.58 -18.60 14.06
C ALA A 123 6.40 -18.53 12.54
N PHE A 124 7.51 -18.68 11.81
CA PHE A 124 7.58 -18.38 10.39
C PHE A 124 6.58 -19.21 9.57
N GLU A 125 6.59 -20.53 9.73
CA GLU A 125 5.74 -21.46 8.97
C GLU A 125 4.25 -21.21 9.25
N GLU A 126 3.88 -21.00 10.53
CA GLU A 126 2.51 -20.67 10.91
C GLU A 126 2.08 -19.33 10.29
N THR A 127 2.96 -18.32 10.35
CA THR A 127 2.69 -17.00 9.77
C THR A 127 2.51 -17.08 8.26
N VAL A 128 3.36 -17.84 7.56
CA VAL A 128 3.23 -18.10 6.12
C VAL A 128 1.88 -18.74 5.81
N GLN A 129 1.47 -19.75 6.59
CA GLN A 129 0.18 -20.41 6.41
C GLN A 129 -0.99 -19.44 6.60
N LYS A 130 -0.98 -18.64 7.69
CA LYS A 130 -2.06 -17.68 7.99
C LYS A 130 -2.22 -16.60 6.92
N ILE A 131 -1.11 -16.06 6.42
CA ILE A 131 -1.13 -15.09 5.33
C ILE A 131 -1.56 -15.78 4.02
N GLY A 132 -1.05 -16.98 3.77
CA GLY A 132 -1.40 -17.81 2.61
C GLY A 132 -2.91 -18.02 2.49
N GLU A 133 -3.60 -18.39 3.59
CA GLU A 133 -5.07 -18.53 3.62
C GLU A 133 -5.79 -17.26 3.12
N LYS A 134 -5.30 -16.05 3.47
CA LYS A 134 -5.90 -14.79 3.03
C LYS A 134 -5.59 -14.49 1.58
N LEU A 135 -4.38 -14.82 1.14
CA LEU A 135 -3.94 -14.63 -0.24
C LEU A 135 -4.71 -15.54 -1.20
N GLN A 136 -4.94 -16.81 -0.82
CA GLN A 136 -5.79 -17.74 -1.57
C GLN A 136 -7.20 -17.17 -1.79
N ILE A 137 -7.80 -16.53 -0.78
CA ILE A 137 -9.12 -15.88 -0.91
C ILE A 137 -9.11 -14.79 -1.99
N LEU A 138 -8.04 -13.98 -2.04
CA LEU A 138 -7.89 -12.92 -3.05
C LEU A 138 -7.64 -13.49 -4.45
N TYR A 139 -6.78 -14.50 -4.57
CA TYR A 139 -6.49 -15.13 -5.87
C TYR A 139 -7.72 -15.85 -6.43
N ARG A 140 -8.51 -16.53 -5.60
CA ARG A 140 -9.82 -17.08 -5.99
C ARG A 140 -10.76 -16.00 -6.50
N ALA A 141 -10.82 -14.84 -5.84
CA ALA A 141 -11.65 -13.74 -6.31
C ALA A 141 -11.17 -13.19 -7.66
N ALA A 142 -9.85 -13.06 -7.85
CA ALA A 142 -9.26 -12.59 -9.10
C ALA A 142 -9.50 -13.55 -10.28
N LEU A 143 -9.50 -14.86 -10.02
CA LEU A 143 -9.74 -15.93 -11.01
C LEU A 143 -11.21 -16.07 -11.45
N LYS A 144 -12.17 -15.47 -10.75
CA LYS A 144 -13.61 -15.55 -11.11
C LYS A 144 -13.98 -14.77 -12.38
N HIS A 145 -13.06 -13.99 -12.92
CA HIS A 145 -13.27 -13.16 -14.10
C HIS A 145 -12.79 -13.86 -15.37
N GLN A 146 -13.43 -13.58 -16.51
CA GLN A 146 -13.08 -14.17 -17.81
C GLN A 146 -11.59 -13.96 -18.14
N GLU A 147 -11.09 -12.76 -17.88
CA GLU A 147 -9.65 -12.49 -17.77
C GLU A 147 -9.29 -12.38 -16.28
N PRO A 148 -8.37 -13.22 -15.77
CA PRO A 148 -7.94 -13.14 -14.39
C PRO A 148 -7.41 -11.75 -14.06
N LYS A 149 -7.94 -11.17 -12.98
CA LYS A 149 -7.41 -9.91 -12.46
C LYS A 149 -6.03 -10.13 -11.87
N PHE A 150 -5.21 -9.08 -11.85
CA PHE A 150 -3.83 -9.20 -11.43
C PHE A 150 -3.65 -8.73 -9.99
N VAL A 151 -3.09 -9.58 -9.14
CA VAL A 151 -2.73 -9.24 -7.76
C VAL A 151 -1.21 -9.20 -7.63
N ASN A 152 -0.69 -8.09 -7.12
CA ASN A 152 0.74 -7.88 -6.88
C ASN A 152 1.03 -7.75 -5.38
N LEU A 153 1.99 -8.51 -4.88
CA LEU A 153 2.49 -8.34 -3.52
C LEU A 153 3.53 -7.21 -3.48
N ASP A 154 3.18 -6.11 -2.82
CA ASP A 154 4.10 -5.03 -2.51
C ASP A 154 4.94 -5.38 -1.28
N MET A 155 6.15 -4.79 -1.21
CA MET A 155 7.09 -4.93 -0.10
C MET A 155 7.39 -3.54 0.48
N GLU A 156 7.42 -3.46 1.81
CA GLU A 156 7.80 -2.24 2.53
C GLU A 156 9.04 -2.47 3.38
N GLU A 157 8.88 -3.23 4.47
CA GLU A 157 9.92 -3.43 5.47
C GLU A 157 10.81 -4.62 5.12
N TYR A 158 12.12 -4.51 5.40
CA TYR A 158 13.08 -5.59 5.15
C TYR A 158 12.70 -6.89 5.86
N ARG A 159 12.14 -6.80 7.08
CA ARG A 159 11.76 -7.96 7.88
C ARG A 159 10.70 -8.85 7.22
N ASP A 160 9.93 -8.29 6.30
CA ASP A 160 8.83 -8.98 5.60
C ASP A 160 9.30 -9.61 4.27
N LEU A 161 10.54 -9.39 3.84
CA LEU A 161 11.05 -9.81 2.53
C LEU A 161 10.93 -11.33 2.33
N ASP A 162 11.60 -12.11 3.19
CA ASP A 162 11.60 -13.57 3.09
C ASP A 162 10.20 -14.15 3.31
N LEU A 163 9.43 -13.55 4.21
CA LEU A 163 8.06 -13.96 4.49
C LEU A 163 7.16 -13.76 3.26
N THR A 164 7.26 -12.61 2.59
CA THR A 164 6.49 -12.30 1.38
C THR A 164 6.86 -13.25 0.25
N VAL A 165 8.15 -13.54 0.06
CA VAL A 165 8.63 -14.50 -0.95
C VAL A 165 8.12 -15.91 -0.65
N ALA A 166 8.18 -16.35 0.61
CA ALA A 166 7.71 -17.68 1.02
C ALA A 166 6.20 -17.84 0.79
N VAL A 167 5.39 -16.87 1.24
CA VAL A 167 3.94 -16.85 1.01
C VAL A 167 3.61 -16.87 -0.47
N PHE A 168 4.30 -16.04 -1.27
CA PHE A 168 4.05 -15.95 -2.71
C PHE A 168 4.29 -17.29 -3.42
N LYS A 169 5.42 -17.94 -3.12
CA LYS A 169 5.75 -19.24 -3.70
C LYS A 169 4.80 -20.33 -3.22
N GLN A 170 4.58 -20.42 -1.91
CA GLN A 170 3.72 -21.46 -1.32
C GLN A 170 2.32 -21.45 -1.93
N VAL A 171 1.70 -20.28 -2.05
CA VAL A 171 0.33 -20.18 -2.60
C VAL A 171 0.32 -20.47 -4.10
N LEU A 172 1.30 -20.00 -4.87
CA LEU A 172 1.34 -20.23 -6.31
C LEU A 172 1.78 -21.64 -6.74
N ASP A 173 2.37 -22.41 -5.81
CA ASP A 173 2.69 -23.84 -5.97
C ASP A 173 1.46 -24.74 -5.69
N GLU A 174 0.36 -24.20 -5.16
CA GLU A 174 -0.89 -24.95 -5.04
C GLU A 174 -1.52 -25.17 -6.42
N SER A 175 -2.05 -26.37 -6.68
CA SER A 175 -2.63 -26.76 -7.96
C SER A 175 -3.76 -25.83 -8.43
N GLU A 176 -4.51 -25.25 -7.49
CA GLU A 176 -5.58 -24.27 -7.76
C GLU A 176 -5.04 -23.00 -8.44
N PHE A 177 -3.82 -22.57 -8.12
CA PHE A 177 -3.22 -21.32 -8.60
C PHE A 177 -2.09 -21.53 -9.60
N GLN A 178 -1.85 -22.78 -10.06
CA GLN A 178 -0.80 -23.11 -11.01
C GLN A 178 -0.85 -22.23 -12.27
N SER A 179 -2.05 -21.98 -12.80
CA SER A 179 -2.27 -21.16 -14.01
C SER A 179 -2.52 -19.68 -13.73
N TYR A 180 -2.41 -19.23 -12.47
CA TYR A 180 -2.69 -17.84 -12.10
C TYR A 180 -1.43 -16.96 -12.24
N PRO A 181 -1.46 -15.90 -13.07
CA PRO A 181 -0.34 -14.96 -13.17
C PRO A 181 -0.42 -13.91 -12.05
N ALA A 182 0.53 -13.91 -11.14
CA ALA A 182 0.61 -12.95 -10.04
C ALA A 182 1.95 -12.21 -10.01
N GLY A 183 2.01 -11.12 -9.25
CA GLY A 183 3.19 -10.27 -9.15
C GLY A 183 3.76 -10.16 -7.75
N ILE A 184 5.05 -9.86 -7.67
CA ILE A 184 5.78 -9.56 -6.43
C ILE A 184 6.76 -8.40 -6.67
N VAL A 185 6.91 -7.53 -5.68
CA VAL A 185 7.92 -6.45 -5.70
C VAL A 185 9.29 -7.00 -5.28
N LEU A 186 10.37 -6.44 -5.83
CA LEU A 186 11.71 -6.53 -5.24
C LEU A 186 12.34 -5.14 -5.18
N GLN A 187 12.98 -4.83 -4.05
CA GLN A 187 13.55 -3.53 -3.75
C GLN A 187 15.06 -3.55 -4.00
N ALA A 188 15.53 -2.89 -5.07
CA ALA A 188 16.91 -2.92 -5.54
C ALA A 188 17.93 -2.23 -4.62
N TYR A 189 17.48 -1.45 -3.63
CA TYR A 189 18.33 -0.91 -2.57
C TYR A 189 18.81 -1.98 -1.56
N LEU A 190 18.22 -3.18 -1.57
CA LEU A 190 18.65 -4.30 -0.74
C LEU A 190 19.66 -5.12 -1.55
N PRO A 191 20.85 -5.40 -1.01
CA PRO A 191 21.82 -6.26 -1.68
C PRO A 191 21.25 -7.67 -1.94
N ASP A 192 20.43 -8.18 -1.01
CA ASP A 192 19.82 -9.51 -1.07
C ASP A 192 18.82 -9.67 -2.22
N ALA A 193 18.25 -8.56 -2.72
CA ALA A 193 17.25 -8.58 -3.79
C ALA A 193 17.77 -9.26 -5.06
N PHE A 194 19.08 -9.20 -5.34
CA PHE A 194 19.67 -9.88 -6.49
C PHE A 194 19.64 -11.41 -6.34
N ALA A 195 20.01 -11.92 -5.18
CA ALA A 195 19.96 -13.36 -4.90
C ALA A 195 18.53 -13.88 -4.94
N ILE A 196 17.60 -13.15 -4.33
CA ILE A 196 16.17 -13.48 -4.33
C ILE A 196 15.59 -13.43 -5.75
N GLN A 197 15.97 -12.45 -6.57
CA GLN A 197 15.53 -12.36 -7.96
C GLN A 197 15.95 -13.60 -8.76
N LYS A 198 17.17 -14.10 -8.58
CA LYS A 198 17.63 -15.35 -9.21
C LYS A 198 16.80 -16.54 -8.75
N GLN A 199 16.61 -16.69 -7.43
CA GLN A 199 15.82 -17.78 -6.87
C GLN A 199 14.36 -17.78 -7.36
N LEU A 200 13.72 -16.61 -7.40
CA LEU A 200 12.38 -16.44 -7.96
C LEU A 200 12.33 -16.77 -9.45
N THR A 201 13.37 -16.42 -10.21
CA THR A 201 13.46 -16.72 -11.64
C THR A 201 13.59 -18.22 -11.88
N GLU A 202 14.50 -18.89 -11.17
CA GLU A 202 14.67 -20.35 -11.26
C GLU A 202 13.40 -21.11 -10.87
N TRP A 203 12.74 -20.67 -9.80
CA TRP A 203 11.45 -21.23 -9.37
C TRP A 203 10.35 -20.99 -10.42
N ALA A 204 10.24 -19.78 -10.97
CA ALA A 204 9.25 -19.45 -11.99
C ALA A 204 9.46 -20.23 -13.30
N ILE A 205 10.72 -20.48 -13.70
CA ILE A 205 11.05 -21.33 -14.86
C ILE A 205 10.52 -22.75 -14.63
N LYS A 206 10.75 -23.34 -13.45
CA LYS A 206 10.22 -24.67 -13.11
C LYS A 206 8.70 -24.70 -13.12
N ARG A 207 8.06 -23.68 -12.54
CA ARG A 207 6.60 -23.53 -12.54
C ARG A 207 6.02 -23.52 -13.96
N VAL A 208 6.63 -22.75 -14.87
CA VAL A 208 6.20 -22.69 -16.28
C VAL A 208 6.47 -24.00 -17.02
N GLN A 209 7.59 -24.67 -16.77
CA GLN A 209 7.88 -25.99 -17.34
C GLN A 209 6.86 -27.05 -16.91
N GLN A 210 6.25 -26.89 -15.74
CA GLN A 210 5.17 -27.73 -15.23
C GLN A 210 3.77 -27.31 -15.73
N GLY A 211 3.70 -26.42 -16.71
CA GLY A 211 2.44 -25.93 -17.29
C GLY A 211 1.77 -24.80 -16.51
N GLY A 212 2.47 -24.21 -15.53
CA GLY A 212 1.98 -23.05 -14.79
C GLY A 212 2.16 -21.71 -15.53
N ALA A 213 1.53 -20.67 -15.00
CA ALA A 213 1.66 -19.31 -15.53
C ALA A 213 3.05 -18.70 -15.19
N PRO A 214 3.49 -17.66 -15.90
CA PRO A 214 4.63 -16.86 -15.47
C PRO A 214 4.26 -15.99 -14.26
N ILE A 215 5.28 -15.48 -13.57
CA ILE A 215 5.14 -14.42 -12.56
C ILE A 215 5.62 -13.08 -13.10
N LYS A 216 5.24 -11.99 -12.45
CA LYS A 216 5.82 -10.67 -12.70
C LYS A 216 6.64 -10.21 -11.49
N ILE A 217 7.88 -9.83 -11.72
CA ILE A 217 8.69 -9.14 -10.70
C ILE A 217 8.66 -7.63 -10.99
N ARG A 218 8.12 -6.83 -10.07
CA ARG A 218 8.18 -5.37 -10.13
C ARG A 218 9.44 -4.89 -9.41
N ILE A 219 10.44 -4.48 -10.17
CA ILE A 219 11.67 -3.91 -9.62
C ILE A 219 11.43 -2.44 -9.25
N VAL A 220 11.69 -2.10 -7.99
CA VAL A 220 11.67 -0.72 -7.48
C VAL A 220 13.02 -0.42 -6.82
N LYS A 221 13.34 0.87 -6.58
CA LYS A 221 14.53 1.19 -5.77
C LYS A 221 14.32 0.78 -4.30
N GLY A 222 13.19 1.20 -3.72
CA GLY A 222 12.89 1.06 -2.30
C GLY A 222 12.41 2.40 -1.76
N ALA A 223 11.43 2.38 -0.85
CA ALA A 223 10.78 3.60 -0.34
C ALA A 223 11.01 3.81 1.17
N ASN A 224 11.65 2.85 1.86
CA ASN A 224 11.77 2.82 3.31
C ASN A 224 13.21 3.02 3.81
N LEU A 225 14.03 3.83 3.11
CA LEU A 225 15.45 4.00 3.44
C LEU A 225 15.71 4.70 4.79
N ALA A 226 14.78 5.53 5.25
CA ALA A 226 14.95 6.36 6.45
C ALA A 226 14.51 5.68 7.76
N MET A 227 13.85 4.53 7.66
CA MET A 227 13.32 3.73 8.77
C MET A 227 14.25 2.56 9.05
#